data_AF-A0A4V6JIU7-F1
#
_entry.id   AF-A0A4V6JIU7-F1
#
_cell.length_a   1.000
_cell.length_b   1.000
_cell.length_c   1.000
_cell.angle_alpha   90.00
_cell.angle_beta   90.00
_cell.angle_gamma   90.00
#
_symmetry.space_group_name_H-M   'P 1'
#
loop_
_entity.id
_entity.type
_entity.pdbx_description
1 polymer ?
#
loop_
_entity_poly.entity_id
_entity_poly.type
_entity_poly.pdbx_seq_one_letter_code
_entity_poly.pdbx_strand_id
1 'polypeptide(L)'
;MVRDTADSTSQMLQNKTQVQAITEVIDARLRYPHTALLYVSFNAKSFNNIPKISCKPKGRIIRIPQNYDPVSRVYNGTWDGTFKWGWSNNPAWIWFDILTEPRFGLGRPGNGSHAG
;
A
#
# COMPACT_ATOMS: atom_id res chain seq x y z
N MET A 1 -9.26 -28.97 55.97
CA MET A 1 -8.75 -28.94 54.58
C MET A 1 -7.51 -28.06 54.58
N VAL A 2 -6.34 -28.67 54.76
CA VAL A 2 -5.03 -28.00 54.73
C VAL A 2 -4.43 -28.27 53.36
N ARG A 3 -3.79 -27.26 52.76
CA ARG A 3 -3.11 -27.39 51.46
C ARG A 3 -1.73 -27.99 51.70
N ASP A 4 -1.57 -29.27 51.40
CA ASP A 4 -0.29 -30.00 51.50
C ASP A 4 0.46 -29.96 50.16
N THR A 5 0.95 -28.78 49.78
CA THR A 5 1.97 -28.65 48.73
C THR A 5 2.88 -27.49 49.09
N ALA A 6 4.18 -27.76 49.25
CA ALA A 6 5.16 -26.72 49.52
C ALA A 6 5.29 -25.80 48.29
N ASP A 7 5.24 -24.49 48.51
CA ASP A 7 5.58 -23.53 47.47
C ASP A 7 7.05 -23.73 47.06
N SER A 8 7.29 -23.82 45.76
CA SER A 8 8.62 -24.07 45.20
C SER A 8 9.56 -22.91 45.55
N THR A 9 10.69 -23.21 46.20
CA THR A 9 11.70 -22.23 46.64
C THR A 9 12.77 -21.90 45.59
N SER A 10 12.56 -22.26 44.32
CA SER A 10 13.52 -21.99 43.26
C SER A 10 13.13 -20.77 42.42
N GLN A 11 13.94 -19.71 42.49
CA GLN A 11 13.87 -18.56 41.57
C GLN A 11 14.32 -18.91 40.13
N MET A 12 14.72 -20.16 39.84
CA MET A 12 15.27 -20.58 38.55
C MET A 12 14.25 -21.08 37.51
N LEU A 13 12.95 -21.00 37.81
CA LEU A 13 11.90 -21.23 36.82
C LEU A 13 11.14 -19.93 36.54
N GLN A 14 11.87 -18.94 36.03
CA GLN A 14 11.25 -17.86 35.27
C GLN A 14 10.86 -18.39 33.88
N ASN A 15 9.65 -18.91 33.73
CA ASN A 15 9.01 -18.98 32.42
C ASN A 15 8.70 -17.55 31.99
N LYS A 16 9.69 -16.91 31.36
CA LYS A 16 9.61 -15.53 30.87
C LYS A 16 8.78 -15.54 29.58
N THR A 17 7.47 -15.60 29.72
CA THR A 17 6.55 -15.48 28.59
C THR A 17 6.49 -14.01 28.18
N GLN A 18 7.36 -13.62 27.24
CA GLN A 18 7.40 -12.26 26.72
C GLN A 18 6.52 -12.16 25.47
N VAL A 19 5.32 -11.59 25.62
CA VAL A 19 4.46 -11.27 24.47
C VAL A 19 4.95 -9.94 23.90
N GLN A 20 5.71 -10.00 22.80
CA GLN A 20 6.40 -8.84 22.24
C GLN A 20 5.52 -8.00 21.30
N ALA A 21 4.42 -8.56 20.79
CA ALA A 21 3.39 -7.81 20.07
C ALA A 21 2.05 -8.57 20.09
N ILE A 22 0.96 -7.84 20.37
CA ILE A 22 -0.41 -8.29 20.19
C ILE A 22 -0.92 -7.54 18.96
N THR A 23 -1.29 -8.24 17.90
CA THR A 23 -1.96 -7.64 16.74
C THR A 23 -3.41 -8.07 16.76
N GLU A 24 -4.30 -7.11 16.92
CA GLU A 24 -5.73 -7.33 16.85
C GLU A 24 -6.11 -7.71 15.41
N VAL A 25 -6.76 -8.86 15.23
CA VAL A 25 -7.44 -9.18 13.98
C VAL A 25 -8.74 -8.39 13.99
N ILE A 26 -8.68 -7.19 13.43
CA ILE A 26 -9.88 -6.39 13.21
C ILE A 26 -10.62 -7.04 12.04
N ASP A 27 -11.69 -7.80 12.32
CA ASP A 27 -12.68 -8.18 11.29
C ASP A 27 -13.56 -6.95 10.96
N ALA A 28 -12.92 -5.92 10.43
CA ALA A 28 -13.63 -4.84 9.79
C ALA A 28 -13.66 -5.16 8.30
N ARG A 29 -14.86 -5.21 7.72
CA ARG A 29 -15.05 -5.18 6.27
C ARG A 29 -14.69 -3.79 5.75
N LEU A 30 -13.41 -3.43 5.83
CA LEU A 30 -12.86 -2.21 5.27
C LEU A 30 -12.79 -2.38 3.75
N ARG A 31 -13.87 -1.98 3.08
CA ARG A 31 -13.85 -1.81 1.63
C ARG A 31 -13.15 -0.49 1.36
N TYR A 32 -11.85 -0.55 1.08
CA TYR A 32 -11.10 0.57 0.51
C TYR A 32 -10.92 0.35 -1.00
N PRO A 33 -11.99 0.52 -1.81
CA PRO A 33 -11.86 0.41 -3.25
C PRO A 33 -10.84 1.45 -3.73
N HIS A 34 -9.93 1.01 -4.58
CA HIS A 34 -8.88 1.85 -5.19
C HIS A 34 -7.75 2.31 -4.26
N THR A 35 -7.58 1.70 -3.09
CA THR A 35 -6.42 1.92 -2.20
C THR A 35 -5.46 0.73 -2.25
N ALA A 36 -4.16 0.99 -2.30
CA ALA A 36 -3.14 -0.05 -2.17
C ALA A 36 -2.89 -0.36 -0.68
N LEU A 37 -2.90 -1.65 -0.31
CA LEU A 37 -2.57 -2.13 1.02
C LEU A 37 -1.24 -2.90 0.98
N LEU A 38 -0.32 -2.57 1.89
CA LEU A 38 0.92 -3.30 2.09
C LEU A 38 0.76 -4.27 3.27
N TYR A 39 0.88 -5.57 3.01
CA TYR A 39 0.94 -6.60 4.04
C TYR A 39 2.35 -7.22 4.06
N VAL A 40 2.93 -7.37 5.25
CA VAL A 40 4.26 -7.95 5.45
C VAL A 40 4.21 -8.96 6.58
N SER A 41 4.67 -10.18 6.33
CA SER A 41 4.82 -11.24 7.33
C SER A 41 6.27 -11.72 7.38
N PHE A 42 6.77 -11.93 8.59
CA PHE A 42 8.12 -12.48 8.83
C PHE A 42 8.13 -13.25 10.15
N ASN A 43 9.07 -14.19 10.27
CA ASN A 43 9.25 -14.98 11.49
C ASN A 43 9.88 -14.11 12.58
N ALA A 44 9.19 -13.95 13.71
CA ALA A 44 9.67 -13.17 14.85
C ALA A 44 11.00 -13.68 15.43
N LYS A 45 11.30 -14.98 15.29
CA LYS A 45 12.57 -15.56 15.77
C LYS A 45 13.80 -15.06 15.01
N SER A 46 13.62 -14.52 13.81
CA SER A 46 14.70 -14.02 12.96
C SER A 46 15.09 -12.57 13.28
N PHE A 47 14.34 -11.86 14.15
CA PHE A 47 14.56 -10.45 14.45
C PHE A 47 14.45 -10.18 15.96
N ASN A 48 15.49 -9.56 16.55
CA ASN A 48 15.47 -9.16 17.96
C ASN A 48 14.56 -7.95 18.25
N ASN A 49 14.21 -7.17 17.21
CA ASN A 49 13.33 -6.00 17.26
C ASN A 49 12.38 -5.99 16.07
N ILE A 50 11.27 -5.27 16.18
CA ILE A 50 10.35 -5.07 15.04
C ILE A 50 11.15 -4.40 13.89
N PRO A 51 11.21 -5.03 12.69
CA PRO A 51 11.93 -4.48 11.56
C PRO A 51 11.24 -3.21 11.05
N LYS A 52 12.04 -2.21 10.69
CA LYS A 52 11.56 -1.03 9.98
C LYS A 52 11.32 -1.41 8.51
N ILE A 53 10.08 -1.27 8.04
CA ILE A 53 9.70 -1.53 6.66
C ILE A 53 9.65 -0.21 5.90
N SER A 54 10.39 -0.10 4.79
CA SER A 54 10.28 1.01 3.85
C SER A 54 10.04 0.47 2.44
N CYS A 55 9.16 1.13 1.69
CA CYS A 55 8.88 0.77 0.30
C CYS A 55 8.86 2.03 -0.56
N LYS A 56 9.23 1.87 -1.84
CA LYS A 56 9.15 2.90 -2.87
C LYS A 56 8.23 2.41 -3.98
N PRO A 57 6.91 2.32 -3.74
CA PRO A 57 5.98 1.86 -4.75
C PRO A 57 5.95 2.87 -5.91
N LYS A 58 5.91 2.33 -7.12
CA LYS A 58 5.48 3.13 -8.27
C LYS A 58 4.00 3.43 -8.08
N GLY A 59 3.61 4.69 -8.29
CA GLY A 59 2.22 5.13 -8.21
C GLY A 59 1.35 4.56 -9.33
N ARG A 60 0.20 5.19 -9.56
CA ARG A 60 -0.76 4.80 -10.61
C ARG A 60 -0.11 4.72 -12.00
N ILE A 61 -0.58 3.78 -12.82
CA ILE A 61 -0.33 3.73 -14.25
C ILE A 61 -1.24 4.77 -14.92
N ILE A 62 -0.64 5.71 -15.63
CA ILE A 62 -1.32 6.84 -16.25
C ILE A 62 -1.14 6.82 -17.77
N ARG A 63 -1.88 7.67 -18.47
CA ARG A 63 -1.65 7.89 -19.90
C ARG A 63 -0.44 8.80 -20.10
N ILE A 64 0.53 8.30 -20.85
CA ILE A 64 1.72 9.04 -21.28
C ILE A 64 1.85 8.99 -22.81
N PRO A 65 2.49 9.98 -23.46
CA PRO A 65 2.72 9.96 -24.90
C PRO A 65 3.43 8.69 -25.35
N GLN A 66 3.07 8.21 -26.54
CA GLN A 66 3.67 7.01 -27.12
C GLN A 66 5.19 7.12 -27.25
N ASN A 67 5.68 8.31 -27.59
CA ASN A 67 7.10 8.64 -27.74
C ASN A 67 7.84 8.93 -26.42
N TYR A 68 7.17 8.94 -25.27
CA TYR A 68 7.79 9.24 -23.98
C TYR A 68 8.34 7.99 -23.29
N ASP A 69 9.60 8.02 -22.86
CA ASP A 69 10.18 7.04 -21.94
C ASP A 69 10.13 7.55 -20.49
N PRO A 70 9.34 6.94 -19.59
CA PRO A 70 9.18 7.40 -18.21
C PRO A 70 10.39 7.13 -17.32
N VAL A 71 11.32 6.27 -17.72
CA VAL A 71 12.53 5.97 -16.94
C VAL A 71 13.61 7.00 -17.24
N SER A 72 13.98 7.17 -18.51
CA SER A 72 14.99 8.15 -18.94
C SER A 72 14.47 9.58 -19.04
N ARG A 73 13.14 9.76 -19.08
CA ARG A 73 12.43 11.03 -19.27
C ARG A 73 12.70 11.70 -20.63
N VAL A 74 12.98 10.90 -21.65
CA VAL A 74 13.26 11.37 -23.01
C VAL A 74 12.04 11.16 -23.90
N TYR A 75 11.85 12.06 -24.85
CA TYR A 75 10.91 11.90 -25.96
C TYR A 75 11.67 11.45 -27.21
N ASN A 76 11.26 10.34 -27.80
CA ASN A 76 11.89 9.77 -28.98
C ASN A 76 11.07 10.10 -30.23
N GLY A 77 11.50 11.10 -31.00
CA GLY A 77 10.77 11.58 -32.17
C GLY A 77 9.57 12.46 -31.83
N THR A 78 8.82 12.86 -32.85
CA THR A 78 7.64 13.72 -32.71
C THR A 78 6.47 12.95 -32.13
N TRP A 79 5.73 13.60 -31.23
CA TRP A 79 4.50 13.02 -30.70
C TRP A 79 3.37 13.15 -31.72
N ASP A 80 2.72 12.03 -32.03
CA ASP A 80 1.60 11.91 -32.97
C ASP A 80 0.22 12.10 -32.31
N GLY A 81 0.17 12.48 -31.04
CA GLY A 81 -1.06 12.60 -30.25
C GLY A 81 -1.53 11.28 -29.61
N THR A 82 -0.85 10.15 -29.86
CA THR A 82 -1.24 8.86 -29.29
C THR A 82 -0.64 8.63 -27.90
N PHE A 83 -1.34 7.85 -27.08
CA PHE A 83 -0.96 7.57 -25.69
C PHE A 83 -0.75 6.07 -25.46
N LYS A 84 0.15 5.75 -24.53
CA LYS A 84 0.29 4.43 -23.90
C LYS A 84 0.05 4.52 -22.41
N TRP A 85 -0.31 3.38 -21.83
CA TRP A 85 -0.36 3.21 -20.38
C TRP A 85 1.04 2.97 -19.83
N GLY A 86 1.43 3.79 -18.85
CA GLY A 86 2.72 3.65 -18.18
C GLY A 86 2.76 4.38 -16.85
N TRP A 87 3.63 3.94 -15.94
CA TRP A 87 3.96 4.73 -14.77
C TRP A 87 4.82 5.94 -15.19
N SER A 88 4.59 7.10 -14.60
CA SER A 88 5.43 8.28 -14.78
C SER A 88 5.41 9.14 -13.53
N ASN A 89 6.53 9.83 -13.27
CA ASN A 89 6.64 10.87 -12.25
C ASN A 89 6.77 12.28 -12.84
N ASN A 90 6.53 12.42 -14.15
CA ASN A 90 6.49 13.72 -14.81
C ASN A 90 5.20 14.44 -14.40
N PRO A 91 5.30 15.65 -13.80
CA PRO A 91 4.12 16.37 -13.32
C PRO A 91 3.12 16.67 -14.44
N ALA A 92 3.56 16.95 -15.67
CA ALA A 92 2.65 17.27 -16.76
C ALA A 92 1.65 16.13 -17.05
N TRP A 93 2.14 14.89 -17.11
CA TRP A 93 1.30 13.73 -17.36
C TRP A 93 0.48 13.33 -16.15
N ILE A 94 1.01 13.54 -14.93
CA ILE A 94 0.23 13.37 -13.70
C ILE A 94 -0.94 14.36 -13.67
N TRP A 95 -0.70 15.63 -14.00
CA TRP A 95 -1.73 16.66 -14.08
C TRP A 95 -2.77 16.34 -15.16
N PHE A 96 -2.34 15.92 -16.34
CA PHE A 96 -3.24 15.47 -17.40
C PHE A 96 -4.14 14.32 -16.92
N ASP A 97 -3.55 13.31 -16.27
CA ASP A 97 -4.29 12.17 -15.72
C ASP A 97 -5.28 12.60 -14.62
N ILE A 98 -4.89 13.53 -13.74
CA ILE A 98 -5.80 14.13 -12.75
C ILE A 98 -6.99 14.79 -13.43
N LEU A 99 -6.77 15.61 -14.46
CA LEU A 99 -7.86 16.35 -15.11
C LEU A 99 -8.80 15.46 -15.92
N THR A 100 -8.32 14.30 -16.39
CA THR A 100 -9.02 13.47 -17.35
C THR A 100 -9.58 12.17 -16.78
N GLU A 101 -9.20 11.78 -15.56
CA GLU A 101 -9.78 10.60 -14.92
C GLU A 101 -11.24 10.87 -14.52
N PRO A 102 -12.20 9.99 -14.87
CA PRO A 102 -13.60 10.15 -14.51
C PRO A 102 -13.88 10.17 -13.00
N ARG A 103 -12.99 9.58 -12.19
CA ARG A 103 -13.18 9.36 -10.75
C ARG A 103 -12.86 10.57 -9.89
N PHE A 104 -11.91 11.41 -10.30
CA PHE A 104 -11.44 12.56 -9.50
C PHE A 104 -11.05 13.78 -10.35
N GLY A 105 -11.15 13.68 -11.67
CA GLY A 105 -10.93 14.82 -12.56
C GLY A 105 -12.11 15.75 -12.61
N LEU A 106 -11.82 17.01 -12.95
CA LEU A 106 -12.81 18.08 -13.09
C LEU A 106 -13.59 18.00 -14.43
N GLY A 107 -13.58 16.84 -15.09
CA GLY A 107 -14.09 16.62 -16.45
C GLY A 107 -15.59 16.34 -16.54
N ARG A 108 -16.38 17.43 -16.60
CA ARG A 108 -17.75 17.61 -17.14
C ARG A 108 -18.92 16.73 -16.62
N PRO A 109 -19.92 17.31 -15.93
CA PRO A 109 -21.29 16.76 -15.97
C PRO A 109 -21.83 16.97 -17.38
N GLY A 110 -21.88 15.90 -18.17
CA GLY A 110 -22.23 15.98 -19.59
C GLY A 110 -22.72 14.66 -20.17
N ASN A 111 -23.55 13.94 -19.42
CA ASN A 111 -24.77 13.31 -19.93
C ASN A 111 -25.55 12.71 -18.76
N GLY A 112 -26.52 13.50 -18.27
CA GLY A 112 -27.64 12.95 -17.56
C GLY A 112 -28.50 12.14 -18.53
N SER A 113 -28.33 10.83 -18.50
CA SER A 113 -29.39 9.84 -18.73
C SER A 113 -29.15 8.76 -17.66
N HIS A 114 -29.68 8.96 -16.45
CA HIS A 114 -30.84 8.21 -15.96
C HIS A 114 -30.70 6.72 -16.29
N ALA A 115 -30.22 5.90 -15.36
CA ALA A 115 -30.96 5.30 -14.23
C ALA A 115 -31.42 3.88 -14.60
N GLY A 116 -31.14 2.92 -13.71
CA GLY A 116 -31.56 1.51 -13.82
C GLY A 116 -30.40 0.55 -13.65
#